data_AF-D4PBR8-F1
#
_entry.id   AF-D4PBR8-F1
#
_cell.length_a   1.000
_cell.length_b   1.000
_cell.length_c   1.000
_cell.angle_alpha   90.00
_cell.angle_beta   90.00
_cell.angle_gamma   90.00
#
_symmetry.space_group_name_H-M   'P 1'
#
loop_
_entity.id
_entity.type
_entity.pdbx_description
1 polymer ?
#
loop_
_entity_poly.entity_id
_entity_poly.type
_entity_poly.pdbx_seq_one_letter_code
_entity_poly.pdbx_strand_id
1 'polypeptide(L)'
;ISSILDMEAVTFKKLVKGHAYSVTGAKQVNYQGQMVNLIRMRNPWGEVEWTGAWSDGSSEWNGVDPYVREQLRIKMEDGEF
;
A
#
# COMPACT_ATOMS: atom_id res chain seq x y z
N ILE A 1 -22.04 4.19 12.94
CA ILE A 1 -22.83 3.17 12.23
C ILE A 1 -22.41 3.27 10.76
N SER A 2 -21.62 2.32 10.25
CA SER A 2 -21.31 2.23 8.80
C SER A 2 -22.56 1.75 8.09
N SER A 3 -23.02 2.44 7.05
CA SER A 3 -24.19 2.00 6.30
C SER A 3 -23.83 0.84 5.38
N ILE A 4 -24.78 -0.07 5.10
CA ILE A 4 -24.58 -1.19 4.16
C ILE A 4 -24.31 -0.65 2.74
N LEU A 5 -24.72 0.59 2.46
CA LEU A 5 -24.49 1.28 1.19
C LEU A 5 -23.03 1.71 0.99
N ASP A 6 -22.21 1.71 2.06
CA ASP A 6 -20.78 2.03 1.99
C ASP A 6 -19.90 0.78 1.90
N MET A 7 -20.48 -0.43 1.89
CA MET A 7 -19.74 -1.66 1.58
C MET A 7 -19.21 -1.57 0.15
N GLU A 8 -17.90 -1.78 0.00
CA GLU A 8 -17.17 -1.70 -1.27
C GLU A 8 -17.00 -0.28 -1.85
N ALA A 9 -17.31 0.76 -1.09
CA ALA A 9 -17.04 2.13 -1.51
C ALA A 9 -15.52 2.38 -1.60
N VAL A 10 -15.05 2.68 -2.81
CA VAL A 10 -13.67 3.09 -3.09
C VAL A 10 -13.47 4.52 -2.60
N THR A 11 -12.52 4.72 -1.69
CA THR A 11 -12.11 6.04 -1.22
C THR A 11 -11.37 6.82 -2.31
N PHE A 12 -11.22 8.14 -2.14
CA PHE A 12 -10.41 8.96 -3.05
C PHE A 12 -8.96 8.45 -3.24
N LYS A 13 -8.41 7.75 -2.23
CA LYS A 13 -7.07 7.12 -2.29
C LYS A 13 -7.10 5.63 -2.65
N LYS A 14 -8.19 5.18 -3.27
CA LYS A 14 -8.39 3.82 -3.78
C LYS A 14 -8.41 2.68 -2.74
N LEU A 15 -8.47 2.95 -1.44
CA LEU A 15 -8.86 1.91 -0.46
C LEU A 15 -10.34 1.62 -0.56
N VAL A 16 -10.72 0.36 -0.39
CA VAL A 16 -12.10 -0.11 -0.43
C VAL A 16 -12.60 -0.28 1.01
N LYS A 17 -13.71 0.39 1.36
CA LYS A 17 -14.32 0.27 2.68
C LYS A 17 -15.13 -1.02 2.81
N GLY A 18 -15.16 -1.59 4.02
CA GLY A 18 -15.92 -2.82 4.29
C GLY A 18 -15.41 -4.05 3.54
N HIS A 19 -14.19 -3.98 3.01
CA HIS A 19 -13.56 -5.02 2.21
C HIS A 19 -12.41 -5.68 2.97
N ALA A 20 -12.27 -6.99 2.80
CA ALA A 20 -11.20 -7.75 3.43
C ALA A 20 -9.90 -7.61 2.62
N TYR A 21 -8.82 -7.27 3.30
CA TYR A 21 -7.47 -7.25 2.75
C TYR A 21 -6.61 -8.30 3.43
N SER A 22 -5.66 -8.87 2.69
CA SER A 22 -4.63 -9.73 3.28
C SER A 22 -3.43 -8.89 3.69
N VAL A 23 -2.89 -9.09 4.90
CA VAL A 23 -1.58 -8.55 5.26
C VAL A 23 -0.52 -9.54 4.79
N THR A 24 0.37 -9.11 3.90
CA THR A 24 1.36 -9.99 3.26
C THR A 24 2.79 -9.71 3.70
N GLY A 25 3.01 -8.66 4.49
CA GLY A 25 4.31 -8.35 5.04
C GLY A 25 4.32 -7.15 5.98
N ALA A 26 5.41 -7.04 6.74
CA ALA A 26 5.74 -5.85 7.49
C ALA A 26 7.26 -5.69 7.48
N LYS A 27 7.75 -4.50 7.19
CA LYS A 27 9.18 -4.18 7.19
C LYS A 27 9.44 -2.77 7.69
N GLN A 28 10.61 -2.57 8.27
CA GLN A 28 11.10 -1.25 8.61
C GLN A 28 12.09 -0.78 7.52
N VAL A 29 11.94 0.46 7.07
CA VAL A 29 12.83 1.08 6.07
C VAL A 29 13.48 2.33 6.65
N ASN A 30 14.71 2.62 6.22
CA ASN A 30 15.33 3.91 6.47
C ASN A 30 14.90 4.87 5.37
N TYR A 31 14.11 5.89 5.73
CA TYR A 31 13.68 6.97 4.87
C TYR A 31 14.34 8.26 5.34
N GLN A 32 15.28 8.79 4.55
CA GLN A 32 15.98 10.05 4.84
C GLN A 32 16.61 10.13 6.25
N GLY A 33 17.15 9.01 6.75
CA GLY A 33 17.76 8.93 8.09
C GLY A 33 16.78 8.61 9.22
N GLN A 34 15.49 8.44 8.93
CA GLN A 34 14.46 8.06 9.90
C GLN A 34 13.95 6.65 9.62
N MET A 35 13.77 5.87 10.68
CA MET A 35 13.20 4.52 10.57
C MET A 35 11.67 4.62 10.47
N VAL A 36 11.10 4.11 9.38
CA VAL A 36 9.66 4.08 9.10
C VAL A 36 9.20 2.63 9.03
N ASN A 37 8.13 2.29 9.75
CA ASN A 37 7.51 0.96 9.69
C ASN A 37 6.45 0.93 8.60
N LEU A 38 6.58 0.00 7.67
CA LEU A 38 5.66 -0.25 6.56
C LEU A 38 4.96 -1.60 6.76
N ILE A 39 3.70 -1.66 6.34
CA ILE A 39 2.91 -2.88 6.25
C ILE A 39 2.51 -3.03 4.79
N ARG A 40 2.68 -4.24 4.26
CA ARG A 40 2.26 -4.60 2.92
C ARG A 40 0.92 -5.31 2.97
N MET A 41 -0.01 -4.84 2.15
CA MET A 41 -1.38 -5.35 2.10
C MET A 41 -1.75 -5.73 0.68
N ARG A 42 -2.65 -6.69 0.52
CA ARG A 42 -3.14 -7.14 -0.78
C ARG A 42 -4.65 -7.11 -0.85
N ASN A 43 -5.16 -6.43 -1.88
CA ASN A 43 -6.54 -6.50 -2.32
C ASN A 43 -6.78 -7.87 -3.00
N PRO A 44 -7.72 -8.70 -2.49
CA PRO A 44 -8.03 -9.99 -3.09
C PRO A 44 -8.49 -9.92 -4.55
N TRP A 45 -9.02 -8.78 -5.01
CA TRP A 45 -9.41 -8.57 -6.40
C TRP A 45 -8.22 -8.60 -7.37
N GLY A 46 -7.00 -8.42 -6.87
CA GLY A 46 -5.80 -8.41 -7.71
C GLY A 46 -5.62 -7.11 -8.49
N GLU A 47 -6.36 -6.06 -8.11
CA GLU A 47 -6.34 -4.72 -8.69
C GLU A 47 -6.82 -3.71 -7.64
N VAL A 48 -6.87 -2.42 -8.00
CA VAL A 48 -7.29 -1.32 -7.11
C VAL A 48 -6.42 -1.24 -5.86
N GLU A 49 -5.28 -0.59 -6.02
CA GLU A 49 -4.27 -0.36 -4.99
C GLU A 49 -4.33 1.04 -4.40
N TRP A 50 -3.78 1.17 -3.20
CA TRP A 50 -3.54 2.44 -2.54
C TRP A 50 -2.75 3.41 -3.42
N THR A 51 -3.16 4.68 -3.46
CA THR A 51 -2.47 5.73 -4.24
C THR A 51 -1.81 6.80 -3.38
N GLY A 52 -1.73 6.57 -2.06
CA GLY A 52 -1.09 7.51 -1.14
C GLY A 52 0.40 7.24 -0.94
N ALA A 53 0.94 7.72 0.17
CA ALA A 53 2.33 7.49 0.55
C ALA A 53 2.64 5.99 0.59
N TRP A 54 3.80 5.59 0.07
CA TRP A 54 4.28 4.21 -0.03
C TRP A 54 3.60 3.31 -1.06
N SER A 55 2.66 3.83 -1.85
CA SER A 55 2.17 3.14 -3.06
C SER A 55 3.28 2.90 -4.10
N ASP A 56 3.02 2.03 -5.06
CA ASP A 56 3.95 1.70 -6.16
C ASP A 56 4.53 2.90 -6.89
N GLY A 57 3.69 3.90 -7.14
CA GLY A 57 4.03 5.14 -7.84
C GLY A 57 4.58 6.24 -6.93
N SER A 58 4.65 6.01 -5.61
CA SER A 58 4.90 7.07 -4.64
C SER A 58 6.34 7.59 -4.66
N SER A 59 6.52 8.87 -4.35
CA SER A 59 7.83 9.53 -4.36
C SER A 59 8.64 9.26 -3.08
N GLU A 60 8.00 8.79 -2.00
CA GLU A 60 8.65 8.41 -0.75
C GLU A 60 9.73 7.35 -0.97
N TRP A 61 9.53 6.44 -1.93
CA TRP A 61 10.54 5.46 -2.32
C TRP A 61 11.84 6.07 -2.84
N ASN A 62 11.87 7.33 -3.27
CA ASN A 62 13.10 8.00 -3.70
C ASN A 62 14.00 8.38 -2.51
N GLY A 63 13.46 8.45 -1.30
CA GLY A 63 14.22 8.72 -0.07
C GLY A 63 14.67 7.45 0.66
N VAL A 64 14.36 6.27 0.13
CA VAL A 64 14.81 4.97 0.65
C VAL A 64 16.02 4.49 -0.12
N ASP A 65 16.88 3.72 0.56
CA ASP A 65 18.02 3.06 -0.07
C ASP A 65 17.60 2.29 -1.34
N PRO A 66 18.29 2.47 -2.49
CA PRO A 66 17.90 1.85 -3.75
C PRO A 66 17.80 0.32 -3.70
N TYR A 67 18.66 -0.35 -2.91
CA TYR A 67 18.63 -1.80 -2.76
C TYR A 67 17.39 -2.25 -1.99
N VAL A 68 17.07 -1.56 -0.89
CA VAL A 68 15.84 -1.82 -0.12
C VAL A 68 14.60 -1.54 -0.96
N ARG A 69 14.60 -0.46 -1.75
CA ARG A 69 13.50 -0.11 -2.65
C ARG A 69 13.22 -1.21 -3.66
N GLU A 70 14.25 -1.76 -4.32
CA GLU A 70 14.08 -2.82 -5.33
C GLU A 70 13.52 -4.11 -4.72
N GLN A 71 13.84 -4.40 -3.44
CA GLN A 71 13.33 -5.58 -2.75
C GLN A 71 11.88 -5.46 -2.27
N LEU A 72 11.40 -4.24 -2.03
CA LEU A 72 10.09 -4.02 -1.40
C LEU A 72 9.05 -3.44 -2.34
N ARG A 73 9.48 -2.69 -3.35
CA ARG A 73 8.58 -2.03 -4.28
C ARG A 73 8.55 -2.80 -5.60
N ILE A 74 7.50 -3.57 -5.79
CA ILE A 74 7.10 -4.10 -7.09
C ILE A 74 6.20 -3.03 -7.70
N LYS A 75 6.39 -2.66 -8.98
CA LYS A 75 5.51 -1.70 -9.66
C LYS A 75 4.58 -2.47 -10.58
N MET A 76 3.45 -2.92 -10.07
CA MET A 76 2.51 -3.76 -10.82
C MET A 76 1.11 -3.60 -10.26
N GLU A 77 0.10 -3.48 -11.14
CA GLU A 77 -1.30 -3.53 -10.70
C GLU A 77 -1.68 -5.00 -10.44
N ASP A 78 -1.37 -5.50 -9.25
CA ASP A 78 -1.61 -6.88 -8.79
C ASP A 78 -2.41 -6.97 -7.47
N GLY A 79 -2.85 -5.81 -6.97
CA GLY A 79 -3.59 -5.59 -5.75
C GLY A 79 -2.71 -5.44 -4.51
N GLU A 80 -1.41 -5.67 -4.58
CA GLU A 80 -0.47 -5.55 -3.46
C GLU A 80 0.20 -4.17 -3.40
N PHE A 81 0.27 -3.58 -2.21
CA PHE A 81 0.87 -2.26 -1.98
C PHE A 81 1.44 -2.12 -0.56
#